data_AF-A0A7L7W512-F1
#
_entry.id   AF-A0A7L7W512-F1
#
_cell.length_a   1.000
_cell.length_b   1.000
_cell.length_c   1.000
_cell.angle_alpha   90.00
_cell.angle_beta   90.00
_cell.angle_gamma   90.00
#
_symmetry.space_group_name_H-M   'P 1'
#
loop_
_entity.id
_entity.type
_entity.pdbx_description
1 polymer ?
#
loop_
_entity_poly.entity_id
_entity_poly.type
_entity_poly.pdbx_seq_one_letter_code
_entity_poly.pdbx_strand_id
1 'polypeptide(L)'
;MSQQDTVWVSRFVVALCEPLLDTETRQDIDDHMVSLIASRPQWCAAWLSGFLSDIVRSLDPEDPWRNLTISKGKALLPDGTPFGSWVDATDLIHASTMDQRSDLGLAALVTPLSDESSILMATASQGWHATLHWLESNLVLATGLDPEQARAYFNTAVRTLRWAIHRRRLFTGMEDQFVPVAGDAWINRAELIVAGKPWDEARAARYLNANTVEAGNYKQFT
;
A
#
# COMPACT_ATOMS: atom_id res chain seq x y z
N MET A 1 -21.61 3.94 1.59
CA MET A 1 -20.66 4.65 2.49
C MET A 1 -21.19 6.05 2.78
N SER A 2 -20.93 6.66 3.95
CA SER A 2 -21.38 8.04 4.22
C SER A 2 -20.53 9.07 3.46
N GLN A 3 -21.07 10.27 3.22
CA GLN A 3 -20.27 11.37 2.63
C GLN A 3 -19.09 11.73 3.53
N GLN A 4 -19.27 11.65 4.85
CA GLN A 4 -18.23 11.93 5.83
C GLN A 4 -17.11 10.90 5.79
N ASP A 5 -17.43 9.60 5.66
CA ASP A 5 -16.43 8.53 5.54
C ASP A 5 -15.57 8.76 4.29
N THR A 6 -16.19 9.14 3.18
CA THR A 6 -15.50 9.45 1.92
C THR A 6 -14.46 10.56 2.11
N VAL A 7 -14.84 11.64 2.79
CA VAL A 7 -13.94 12.77 3.08
C VAL A 7 -12.76 12.33 3.95
N TRP A 8 -13.00 11.47 4.95
CA TRP A 8 -11.92 10.95 5.79
C TRP A 8 -10.95 10.06 5.03
N VAL A 9 -11.43 9.21 4.13
CA VAL A 9 -10.54 8.39 3.29
C VAL A 9 -9.73 9.26 2.34
N SER A 10 -10.33 10.29 1.71
CA SER A 10 -9.55 11.22 0.87
C SER A 10 -8.50 11.98 1.69
N ARG A 11 -8.80 12.39 2.93
CA ARG A 11 -7.81 12.99 3.85
C ARG A 11 -6.69 12.01 4.20
N PHE A 12 -7.01 10.75 4.45
CA PHE A 12 -6.03 9.71 4.69
C PHE A 12 -5.08 9.51 3.49
N VAL A 13 -5.64 9.49 2.28
CA VAL A 13 -4.84 9.44 1.04
C VAL A 13 -3.86 10.61 0.95
N VAL A 14 -4.29 11.83 1.30
CA VAL A 14 -3.40 13.00 1.38
C VAL A 14 -2.33 12.81 2.47
N ALA A 15 -2.69 12.30 3.64
CA ALA A 15 -1.77 12.06 4.75
C ALA A 15 -0.70 10.98 4.50
N LEU A 16 -0.94 10.10 3.52
CA LEU A 16 0.10 9.19 3.00
C LEU A 16 1.15 9.94 2.18
N CYS A 17 0.78 11.07 1.58
CA CYS A 17 1.62 11.82 0.66
C CYS A 17 2.29 13.05 1.29
N GLU A 18 1.65 13.69 2.27
CA GLU A 18 2.10 14.95 2.88
C GLU A 18 2.79 14.71 4.22
N PRO A 19 4.14 14.75 4.30
CA PRO A 19 4.86 14.54 5.55
C PRO A 19 4.73 15.71 6.53
N LEU A 20 4.31 16.90 6.08
CA LEU A 20 4.26 18.12 6.90
C LEU A 20 2.92 18.34 7.61
N LEU A 21 1.98 17.38 7.53
CA LEU A 21 0.79 17.42 8.37
C LEU A 21 1.18 17.45 9.84
N ASP A 22 0.48 18.29 10.61
CA ASP A 22 0.68 18.33 12.05
C ASP A 22 0.30 16.98 12.70
N THR A 23 0.95 16.68 13.82
CA THR A 23 0.83 15.39 14.49
C THR A 23 -0.61 15.07 14.91
N GLU A 24 -1.36 16.08 15.37
CA GLU A 24 -2.73 15.92 15.84
C GLU A 24 -3.66 15.55 14.69
N THR A 25 -3.60 16.29 13.58
CA THR A 25 -4.33 15.97 12.35
C THR A 25 -3.99 14.57 11.84
N ARG A 26 -2.72 14.18 11.86
CA ARG A 26 -2.30 12.86 11.40
C ARG A 26 -2.87 11.74 12.27
N GLN A 27 -2.86 11.94 13.59
CA GLN A 27 -3.41 10.99 14.54
C GLN A 27 -4.93 10.85 14.37
N ASP A 28 -5.66 11.97 14.24
CA ASP A 28 -7.11 11.97 14.02
C ASP A 28 -7.50 11.22 12.75
N ILE A 29 -6.75 11.41 11.66
CA ILE A 29 -6.97 10.72 10.39
C ILE A 29 -6.75 9.20 10.55
N ASP A 30 -5.64 8.79 11.18
CA ASP A 30 -5.33 7.37 11.39
C ASP A 30 -6.41 6.72 12.30
N ASP A 31 -6.90 7.42 13.34
CA ASP A 31 -7.94 6.91 14.23
C ASP A 31 -9.32 6.80 13.55
N HIS A 32 -9.66 7.71 12.64
CA HIS A 32 -10.85 7.59 11.80
C HIS A 32 -10.75 6.40 10.86
N MET A 33 -9.58 6.14 10.28
CA MET A 33 -9.38 4.97 9.43
C MET A 33 -9.52 3.66 10.21
N VAL A 34 -9.04 3.59 11.46
CA VAL A 34 -9.26 2.42 12.32
C VAL A 34 -10.74 2.24 12.63
N SER A 35 -11.45 3.32 12.94
CA SER A 35 -12.91 3.28 13.17
C SER A 35 -13.69 2.83 11.92
N LEU A 36 -13.24 3.26 10.74
CA LEU A 36 -13.82 2.83 9.47
C LEU A 36 -13.55 1.35 9.18
N ILE A 37 -12.34 0.87 9.44
CA ILE A 37 -11.98 -0.55 9.34
C ILE A 37 -12.84 -1.39 10.28
N ALA A 38 -13.04 -0.94 11.53
CA ALA A 38 -13.86 -1.64 12.50
C ALA A 38 -15.32 -1.80 12.01
N SER A 39 -15.88 -0.75 11.42
CA SER A 39 -17.30 -0.73 11.01
C SER A 39 -17.57 -1.25 9.59
N ARG A 40 -16.56 -1.24 8.70
CA ARG A 40 -16.69 -1.61 7.28
C ARG A 40 -15.44 -2.36 6.76
N PRO A 41 -15.05 -3.49 7.36
CA PRO A 41 -13.80 -4.16 7.02
C PRO A 41 -13.74 -4.68 5.58
N GLN A 42 -14.87 -5.16 5.02
CA GLN A 42 -14.98 -5.60 3.61
C GLN A 42 -14.74 -4.44 2.64
N TRP A 43 -15.31 -3.27 2.92
CA TRP A 43 -15.11 -2.09 2.09
C TRP A 43 -13.66 -1.62 2.13
N CYS A 44 -13.06 -1.60 3.33
CA CYS A 44 -11.64 -1.28 3.47
C CYS A 44 -10.76 -2.28 2.72
N ALA A 45 -11.13 -3.57 2.69
CA ALA A 45 -10.40 -4.59 1.94
C ALA A 45 -10.50 -4.36 0.43
N ALA A 46 -11.68 -4.05 -0.09
CA ALA A 46 -11.88 -3.70 -1.49
C ALA A 46 -11.11 -2.43 -1.89
N TRP A 47 -11.09 -1.41 -1.02
CA TRP A 47 -10.34 -0.17 -1.25
C TRP A 47 -8.81 -0.39 -1.22
N LEU A 48 -8.31 -1.01 -0.15
CA LEU A 48 -6.87 -1.27 0.03
C LEU A 48 -6.31 -2.23 -1.01
N SER A 49 -7.05 -3.29 -1.36
CA SER A 49 -6.58 -4.27 -2.36
C SER A 49 -6.28 -3.63 -3.70
N GLY A 50 -7.21 -2.78 -4.16
CA GLY A 50 -7.06 -2.06 -5.41
C GLY A 50 -5.97 -1.00 -5.36
N PHE A 51 -5.98 -0.16 -4.32
CA PHE A 51 -5.01 0.91 -4.20
C PHE A 51 -3.58 0.37 -4.06
N LEU A 52 -3.35 -0.59 -3.14
CA LEU A 52 -2.05 -1.21 -2.95
C LEU A 52 -1.58 -1.93 -4.22
N SER A 53 -2.45 -2.69 -4.90
CA SER A 53 -2.09 -3.38 -6.12
C SER A 53 -1.71 -2.41 -7.25
N ASP A 54 -2.45 -1.30 -7.40
CA ASP A 54 -2.10 -0.26 -8.37
C ASP A 54 -0.73 0.35 -8.06
N ILE A 55 -0.42 0.65 -6.79
CA ILE A 55 0.91 1.16 -6.42
C ILE A 55 2.00 0.13 -6.75
N VAL A 56 1.89 -1.11 -6.30
CA VAL A 56 2.94 -2.14 -6.51
C VAL A 56 3.12 -2.45 -8.00
N ARG A 57 2.03 -2.59 -8.76
CA ARG A 57 2.09 -2.89 -10.20
C ARG A 57 2.49 -1.69 -11.05
N SER A 58 2.52 -0.50 -10.47
CA SER A 58 3.01 0.70 -11.12
C SER A 58 4.52 0.92 -10.96
N LEU A 59 5.22 0.12 -10.14
CA LEU A 59 6.69 0.10 -10.09
C LEU A 59 7.28 -0.37 -11.42
N ASP A 60 8.58 -0.15 -11.62
CA ASP A 60 9.30 -0.68 -12.80
C ASP A 60 9.04 -2.19 -12.92
N PRO A 61 8.70 -2.72 -14.11
CA PRO A 61 8.53 -4.16 -14.33
C PRO A 61 9.69 -5.04 -13.83
N GLU A 62 10.92 -4.53 -13.81
CA GLU A 62 12.12 -5.22 -13.32
C GLU A 62 12.39 -5.00 -11.83
N ASP A 63 11.61 -4.15 -11.14
CA ASP A 63 11.81 -3.86 -9.73
C ASP A 63 11.58 -5.12 -8.86
N PRO A 64 12.49 -5.44 -7.91
CA PRO A 64 12.38 -6.65 -7.11
C PRO A 64 11.17 -6.65 -6.16
N TRP A 65 10.68 -5.49 -5.70
CA TRP A 65 9.49 -5.38 -4.85
C TRP A 65 8.20 -5.66 -5.63
N ARG A 66 8.22 -5.49 -6.97
CA ARG A 66 7.13 -5.90 -7.86
C ARG A 66 7.15 -7.40 -8.15
N ASN A 67 8.30 -8.06 -7.97
CA ASN A 67 8.53 -9.45 -8.38
C ASN A 67 8.77 -10.39 -7.20
N LEU A 68 8.18 -10.08 -6.04
CA LEU A 68 8.25 -10.94 -4.85
C LEU A 68 7.54 -12.27 -5.08
N THR A 69 8.07 -13.33 -4.48
CA THR A 69 7.46 -14.67 -4.46
C THR A 69 7.08 -15.06 -3.03
N ILE A 70 6.11 -15.95 -2.86
CA ILE A 70 5.72 -16.46 -1.54
C ILE A 70 6.18 -17.90 -1.42
N SER A 71 6.97 -18.20 -0.39
CA SER A 71 7.43 -19.57 -0.09
C SER A 71 7.47 -19.80 1.41
N LYS A 72 6.87 -20.91 1.86
CA LYS A 72 6.83 -21.32 3.28
C LYS A 72 6.38 -20.20 4.23
N GLY A 73 5.37 -19.43 3.83
CA GLY A 73 4.82 -18.34 4.65
C GLY A 73 5.71 -17.10 4.72
N LYS A 74 6.62 -16.90 3.77
CA LYS A 74 7.47 -15.70 3.69
C LYS A 74 7.44 -15.13 2.28
N ALA A 75 7.48 -13.81 2.17
CA ALA A 75 7.78 -13.15 0.91
C ALA A 75 9.29 -13.14 0.69
N LEU A 76 9.71 -13.49 -0.52
CA LEU A 76 11.09 -13.58 -0.93
C LEU A 76 11.35 -12.66 -2.12
N LEU A 77 12.50 -12.00 -2.10
CA LEU A 77 13.07 -11.30 -3.24
C LEU A 77 13.42 -12.30 -4.36
N PRO A 78 13.63 -11.85 -5.61
CA PRO A 78 13.99 -12.72 -6.73
C PRO A 78 15.26 -13.56 -6.52
N ASP A 79 16.17 -13.10 -5.66
CA ASP A 79 17.39 -13.81 -5.27
C ASP A 79 17.17 -14.88 -4.19
N GLY A 80 15.94 -15.02 -3.69
CA GLY A 80 15.52 -15.97 -2.67
C GLY A 80 15.69 -15.49 -1.23
N THR A 81 16.17 -14.26 -1.00
CA THR A 81 16.32 -13.69 0.34
C THR A 81 14.98 -13.19 0.91
N PRO A 82 14.78 -13.18 2.24
CA PRO A 82 13.53 -12.69 2.84
C PRO A 82 13.31 -11.19 2.64
N PHE A 83 12.07 -10.80 2.30
CA PHE A 83 11.63 -9.40 2.17
C PHE A 83 10.94 -8.89 3.44
N GLY A 84 11.15 -7.61 3.77
CA GLY A 84 10.46 -6.88 4.84
C GLY A 84 11.37 -6.01 5.70
N SER A 85 12.61 -5.72 5.28
CA SER A 85 13.56 -4.89 6.03
C SER A 85 14.01 -3.67 5.22
N TRP A 86 14.53 -2.63 5.90
CA TRP A 86 15.04 -1.43 5.22
C TRP A 86 16.18 -1.75 4.24
N VAL A 87 16.88 -2.88 4.44
CA VAL A 87 17.96 -3.34 3.54
C VAL A 87 17.43 -3.54 2.13
N ASP A 88 16.15 -3.91 1.98
CA ASP A 88 15.53 -4.17 0.69
C ASP A 88 15.39 -2.90 -0.17
N ALA A 89 15.55 -1.71 0.41
CA ALA A 89 15.56 -0.44 -0.31
C ALA A 89 16.97 0.06 -0.67
N THR A 90 18.02 -0.65 -0.21
CA THR A 90 19.42 -0.22 -0.38
C THR A 90 19.97 -0.44 -1.79
N ASP A 91 19.24 -1.17 -2.61
CA ASP A 91 19.45 -1.27 -4.05
C ASP A 91 19.25 0.09 -4.76
N LEU A 92 18.36 0.95 -4.26
CA LEU A 92 18.12 2.29 -4.83
C LEU A 92 18.62 3.44 -3.94
N ILE A 93 18.66 3.25 -2.62
CA ILE A 93 19.07 4.27 -1.65
C ILE A 93 20.36 3.86 -0.97
N HIS A 94 21.39 4.70 -1.07
CA HIS A 94 22.61 4.50 -0.30
C HIS A 94 22.40 5.01 1.13
N ALA A 95 22.51 4.11 2.11
CA ALA A 95 22.47 4.48 3.52
C ALA A 95 23.56 5.52 3.82
N SER A 96 23.14 6.72 4.21
CA SER A 96 24.02 7.85 4.45
C SER A 96 24.44 7.96 5.91
N THR A 97 23.68 7.34 6.82
CA THR A 97 23.95 7.33 8.26
C THR A 97 23.90 5.92 8.86
N MET A 98 24.64 5.72 9.95
CA MET A 98 24.61 4.46 10.71
C MET A 98 23.26 4.23 11.42
N ASP A 99 22.60 5.31 11.84
CA ASP A 99 21.23 5.26 12.38
C ASP A 99 20.22 5.50 11.26
N GLN A 100 19.40 4.50 10.94
CA GLN A 100 18.40 4.58 9.87
C GLN A 100 17.25 5.52 10.24
N ARG A 101 17.06 5.86 11.52
CA ARG A 101 16.04 6.83 11.95
C ARG A 101 16.40 8.25 11.57
N SER A 102 17.69 8.56 11.44
CA SER A 102 18.18 9.86 10.97
C SER A 102 18.41 9.90 9.46
N ASP A 103 18.29 8.78 8.76
CA ASP A 103 18.45 8.70 7.32
C ASP A 103 17.13 9.10 6.64
N LEU A 104 17.12 10.23 5.94
CA LEU A 104 15.90 10.74 5.29
C LEU A 104 15.33 9.75 4.26
N GLY A 105 16.18 8.97 3.60
CA GLY A 105 15.78 7.97 2.62
C GLY A 105 15.24 6.69 3.26
N LEU A 106 15.73 6.30 4.44
CA LEU A 106 15.40 5.00 5.07
C LEU A 106 14.49 5.10 6.30
N ALA A 107 14.27 6.29 6.86
CA ALA A 107 13.49 6.47 8.10
C ALA A 107 12.06 5.91 8.01
N ALA A 108 11.44 5.98 6.82
CA ALA A 108 10.11 5.42 6.58
C ALA A 108 10.06 3.88 6.70
N LEU A 109 11.21 3.20 6.58
CA LEU A 109 11.36 1.74 6.56
C LEU A 109 12.01 1.20 7.84
N VAL A 110 12.31 2.06 8.82
CA VAL A 110 13.03 1.67 10.05
C VAL A 110 12.31 0.59 10.84
N THR A 111 10.98 0.56 10.76
CA THR A 111 10.18 -0.50 11.37
C THR A 111 9.93 -1.58 10.30
N PRO A 112 10.46 -2.80 10.48
CA PRO A 112 10.25 -3.88 9.54
C PRO A 112 8.77 -4.20 9.31
N LEU A 113 8.48 -4.74 8.12
CA LEU A 113 7.20 -5.37 7.85
C LEU A 113 7.05 -6.64 8.71
N SER A 114 5.81 -6.94 9.11
CA SER A 114 5.49 -8.28 9.62
C SER A 114 5.48 -9.28 8.45
N ASP A 115 5.52 -10.57 8.75
CA ASP A 115 5.43 -11.62 7.73
C ASP A 115 4.12 -11.47 6.91
N GLU A 116 3.00 -11.14 7.55
CA GLU A 116 1.72 -10.88 6.89
C GLU A 116 1.79 -9.65 5.97
N SER A 117 2.45 -8.59 6.41
CA SER A 117 2.60 -7.36 5.63
C SER A 117 3.48 -7.58 4.39
N SER A 118 4.54 -8.39 4.53
CA SER A 118 5.42 -8.80 3.44
C SER A 118 4.70 -9.72 2.43
N ILE A 119 3.89 -10.68 2.91
CA ILE A 119 3.06 -11.52 2.04
C ILE A 119 2.02 -10.68 1.30
N LEU A 120 1.42 -9.70 1.97
CA LEU A 120 0.46 -8.78 1.34
C LEU A 120 1.13 -7.99 0.20
N MET A 121 2.38 -7.53 0.39
CA MET A 121 3.15 -6.89 -0.68
C MET A 121 3.32 -7.83 -1.89
N ALA A 122 3.72 -9.08 -1.65
CA ALA A 122 3.90 -10.07 -2.71
C ALA A 122 2.58 -10.50 -3.39
N THR A 123 1.46 -10.40 -2.68
CA THR A 123 0.13 -10.67 -3.24
C THR A 123 -0.34 -9.51 -4.12
N ALA A 124 0.00 -8.27 -3.73
CA ALA A 124 -0.36 -7.06 -4.46
C ALA A 124 0.16 -7.00 -5.91
N SER A 125 1.32 -7.61 -6.17
CA SER A 125 1.89 -7.71 -7.52
C SER A 125 1.02 -8.54 -8.49
N GLN A 126 0.22 -9.47 -7.95
CA GLN A 126 -0.64 -10.38 -8.73
C GLN A 126 -1.96 -9.73 -9.15
N GLY A 127 -2.29 -8.55 -8.60
CA GLY A 127 -3.51 -7.83 -8.93
C GLY A 127 -4.45 -7.64 -7.74
N TRP A 128 -5.42 -6.74 -7.92
CA TRP A 128 -6.37 -6.36 -6.87
C TRP A 128 -7.23 -7.54 -6.40
N HIS A 129 -7.63 -8.45 -7.30
CA HIS A 129 -8.43 -9.63 -6.95
C HIS A 129 -7.71 -10.56 -5.97
N ALA A 130 -6.45 -10.91 -6.25
CA ALA A 130 -5.64 -11.75 -5.37
C ALA A 130 -5.43 -11.07 -4.00
N THR A 131 -5.23 -9.75 -4.02
CA THR A 131 -5.03 -8.94 -2.82
C THR A 131 -6.29 -8.88 -1.97
N LEU A 132 -7.46 -8.68 -2.61
CA LEU A 132 -8.75 -8.67 -1.93
C LEU A 132 -9.01 -10.02 -1.26
N HIS A 133 -8.84 -11.11 -2.01
CA HIS A 133 -9.01 -12.46 -1.46
C HIS A 133 -8.11 -12.70 -0.25
N TRP A 134 -6.85 -12.24 -0.29
CA TRP A 134 -5.95 -12.36 0.85
C TRP A 134 -6.41 -11.51 2.04
N LEU A 135 -6.81 -10.25 1.83
CA LEU A 135 -7.31 -9.37 2.90
C LEU A 135 -8.57 -9.95 3.54
N GLU A 136 -9.49 -10.47 2.73
CA GLU A 136 -10.73 -11.09 3.20
C GLU A 136 -10.46 -12.36 4.00
N SER A 137 -9.52 -13.19 3.55
CA SER A 137 -9.18 -14.46 4.21
C SER A 137 -8.41 -14.29 5.53
N ASN A 138 -7.66 -13.19 5.68
CA ASN A 138 -6.72 -13.04 6.79
C ASN A 138 -7.06 -11.91 7.77
N LEU A 139 -7.68 -10.83 7.29
CA LEU A 139 -7.92 -9.62 8.09
C LEU A 139 -9.41 -9.29 8.28
N VAL A 140 -10.28 -9.74 7.37
CA VAL A 140 -11.74 -9.54 7.48
C VAL A 140 -12.37 -10.74 8.18
N LEU A 141 -12.21 -10.81 9.50
CA LEU A 141 -12.67 -11.94 10.31
C LEU A 141 -14.18 -11.95 10.57
N ALA A 142 -14.85 -10.81 10.39
CA ALA A 142 -16.28 -10.63 10.64
C ALA A 142 -16.85 -9.43 9.85
N THR A 143 -18.18 -9.23 9.94
CA THR A 143 -18.88 -8.07 9.37
C THR A 143 -18.51 -6.75 10.05
N GLY A 144 -18.01 -6.81 11.28
CA GLY A 144 -17.37 -5.71 11.99
C GLY A 144 -16.25 -6.27 12.87
N LEU A 145 -15.22 -5.48 13.08
CA LEU A 145 -14.05 -5.85 13.89
C LEU A 145 -14.08 -5.10 15.22
N ASP A 146 -13.59 -5.73 16.27
CA ASP A 146 -13.31 -5.01 17.51
C ASP A 146 -12.13 -4.01 17.32
N PRO A 147 -11.93 -3.05 18.25
CA PRO A 147 -10.89 -2.04 18.10
C PRO A 147 -9.46 -2.59 17.98
N GLU A 148 -9.16 -3.73 18.63
CA GLU A 148 -7.83 -4.34 18.59
C GLU A 148 -7.58 -4.99 17.21
N GLN A 149 -8.56 -5.74 16.72
CA GLN A 149 -8.55 -6.34 15.38
C GLN A 149 -8.46 -5.27 14.29
N ALA A 150 -9.23 -4.19 14.41
CA ALA A 150 -9.20 -3.08 13.46
C ALA A 150 -7.84 -2.38 13.44
N ARG A 151 -7.21 -2.19 14.61
CA ARG A 151 -5.85 -1.64 14.71
C ARG A 151 -4.80 -2.59 14.13
N ALA A 152 -4.94 -3.90 14.35
CA ALA A 152 -4.06 -4.90 13.76
C ALA A 152 -4.16 -4.90 12.23
N TYR A 153 -5.38 -4.87 11.68
CA TYR A 153 -5.60 -4.71 10.24
C TYR A 153 -4.94 -3.42 9.74
N PHE A 154 -5.26 -2.27 10.34
CA PHE A 154 -4.65 -1.00 9.97
C PHE A 154 -3.11 -1.10 9.94
N ASN A 155 -2.49 -1.61 10.99
CA ASN A 155 -1.04 -1.74 11.08
C ASN A 155 -0.45 -2.66 10.02
N THR A 156 -1.12 -3.75 9.66
CA THR A 156 -0.68 -4.65 8.58
C THR A 156 -0.82 -3.98 7.22
N ALA A 157 -2.04 -3.61 6.83
CA ALA A 157 -2.30 -3.20 5.45
C ALA A 157 -1.80 -1.79 5.13
N VAL A 158 -1.96 -0.84 6.05
CA VAL A 158 -1.50 0.54 5.83
C VAL A 158 0.02 0.63 5.86
N ARG A 159 0.70 -0.19 6.67
CA ARG A 159 2.17 -0.22 6.65
C ARG A 159 2.69 -0.75 5.33
N THR A 160 2.10 -1.83 4.80
CA THR A 160 2.44 -2.34 3.46
C THR A 160 2.22 -1.26 2.39
N LEU A 161 1.11 -0.52 2.45
CA LEU A 161 0.84 0.58 1.53
C LEU A 161 1.86 1.72 1.64
N ARG A 162 2.24 2.12 2.86
CA ARG A 162 3.28 3.14 3.09
C ARG A 162 4.63 2.70 2.49
N TRP A 163 5.00 1.43 2.62
CA TRP A 163 6.18 0.87 1.99
C TRP A 163 6.11 0.91 0.46
N ALA A 164 4.98 0.51 -0.12
CA ALA A 164 4.80 0.51 -1.57
C ALA A 164 4.88 1.95 -2.15
N ILE A 165 4.26 2.91 -1.47
CA ILE A 165 4.32 4.34 -1.84
C ILE A 165 5.75 4.85 -1.71
N HIS A 166 6.45 4.53 -0.62
CA HIS A 166 7.85 4.90 -0.44
C HIS A 166 8.71 4.40 -1.60
N ARG A 167 8.59 3.12 -1.96
CA ARG A 167 9.34 2.53 -3.08
C ARG A 167 9.06 3.23 -4.40
N ARG A 168 7.78 3.50 -4.69
CA ARG A 168 7.38 4.20 -5.92
C ARG A 168 8.01 5.59 -6.01
N ARG A 169 8.04 6.34 -4.90
CA ARG A 169 8.62 7.68 -4.83
C ARG A 169 10.12 7.74 -5.15
N LEU A 170 10.84 6.63 -5.02
CA LEU A 170 12.25 6.57 -5.45
C LEU A 170 12.40 6.71 -6.96
N PHE A 171 11.36 6.37 -7.72
CA PHE A 171 11.33 6.53 -9.18
C PHE A 171 10.67 7.83 -9.63
N THR A 172 9.59 8.23 -8.96
CA THR A 172 8.70 9.30 -9.42
C THR A 172 8.88 10.63 -8.69
N GLY A 173 9.64 10.64 -7.58
CA GLY A 173 9.81 11.79 -6.71
C GLY A 173 8.68 11.95 -5.69
N MET A 174 8.84 12.93 -4.80
CA MET A 174 7.94 13.14 -3.66
C MET A 174 6.53 13.62 -4.05
N GLU A 175 6.41 14.36 -5.16
CA GLU A 175 5.16 14.96 -5.66
C GLU A 175 4.35 14.04 -6.59
N ASP A 176 4.52 12.73 -6.45
CA ASP A 176 3.83 11.73 -7.28
C ASP A 176 2.31 11.82 -7.20
N GLN A 177 1.71 12.42 -8.22
CA GLN A 177 0.26 12.63 -8.34
C GLN A 177 -0.51 11.32 -8.55
N PHE A 178 0.14 10.24 -8.96
CA PHE A 178 -0.55 8.96 -9.15
C PHE A 178 -1.10 8.42 -7.83
N VAL A 179 -0.35 8.57 -6.74
CA VAL A 179 -0.73 8.04 -5.42
C VAL A 179 -2.08 8.60 -4.95
N PRO A 180 -2.29 9.93 -4.88
CA PRO A 180 -3.57 10.46 -4.44
C PRO A 180 -4.71 10.16 -5.42
N VAL A 181 -4.47 10.20 -6.73
CA VAL A 181 -5.50 9.93 -7.74
C VAL A 181 -5.93 8.47 -7.72
N ALA A 182 -5.00 7.53 -7.57
CA ALA A 182 -5.31 6.11 -7.46
C ALA A 182 -6.11 5.83 -6.18
N GLY A 183 -5.67 6.36 -5.03
CA GLY A 183 -6.35 6.20 -3.75
C GLY A 183 -7.79 6.69 -3.78
N ASP A 184 -8.02 7.89 -4.34
CA ASP A 184 -9.35 8.49 -4.46
C ASP A 184 -10.24 7.72 -5.46
N ALA A 185 -9.69 7.31 -6.61
CA ALA A 185 -10.43 6.53 -7.60
C ALA A 185 -10.93 5.20 -7.02
N TRP A 186 -10.18 4.57 -6.12
CA TRP A 186 -10.57 3.32 -5.48
C TRP A 186 -11.69 3.45 -4.46
N ILE A 187 -11.97 4.65 -3.93
CA ILE A 187 -13.06 4.88 -2.97
C ILE A 187 -14.40 4.46 -3.59
N ASN A 188 -14.69 4.93 -4.80
CA ASN A 188 -15.92 4.60 -5.51
C ASN A 188 -15.92 3.15 -6.03
N ARG A 189 -14.78 2.64 -6.48
CA ARG A 189 -14.65 1.25 -6.97
C ARG A 189 -14.93 0.25 -5.84
N ALA A 190 -14.44 0.50 -4.64
CA ALA A 190 -14.68 -0.34 -3.47
C ALA A 190 -16.17 -0.44 -3.14
N GLU A 191 -16.93 0.67 -3.23
CA GLU A 191 -18.38 0.63 -3.02
C GLU A 191 -19.10 -0.22 -4.09
N LEU A 192 -18.67 -0.12 -5.36
CA LEU A 192 -19.22 -0.95 -6.43
C LEU A 192 -18.91 -2.44 -6.21
N ILE A 193 -17.67 -2.78 -5.84
CA ILE A 193 -17.23 -4.15 -5.57
C ILE A 193 -18.02 -4.77 -4.42
N VAL A 194 -18.12 -4.08 -3.27
CA VAL A 194 -18.89 -4.57 -2.12
C VAL A 194 -20.38 -4.74 -2.46
N ALA A 195 -20.92 -3.88 -3.33
CA ALA A 195 -22.30 -3.98 -3.80
C ALA A 195 -22.52 -5.04 -4.90
N GLY A 196 -21.47 -5.76 -5.34
CA GLY A 196 -21.54 -6.70 -6.45
C GLY A 196 -21.89 -6.04 -7.80
N LYS A 197 -21.58 -4.75 -7.94
CA LYS A 197 -21.88 -3.96 -9.14
C LYS A 197 -20.68 -3.92 -10.08
N PRO A 198 -20.92 -3.94 -11.41
CA PRO A 198 -19.85 -3.79 -12.37
C PRO A 198 -19.19 -2.41 -12.27
N TRP A 199 -17.92 -2.36 -12.61
CA TRP A 199 -17.13 -1.14 -12.72
C TRP A 199 -16.16 -1.25 -13.90
N ASP A 200 -15.64 -0.12 -14.39
CA ASP A 200 -14.82 -0.09 -15.61
C ASP A 200 -13.35 -0.50 -15.32
N GLU A 201 -13.14 -1.82 -15.21
CA GLU A 201 -11.81 -2.41 -15.03
C GLU A 201 -10.84 -2.05 -16.16
N ALA A 202 -11.34 -1.97 -17.39
CA ALA A 202 -10.52 -1.65 -18.55
C ALA A 202 -9.98 -0.21 -18.46
N ARG A 203 -10.78 0.75 -18.00
CA ARG A 203 -10.31 2.12 -17.74
C ARG A 203 -9.29 2.17 -16.63
N ALA A 204 -9.47 1.40 -15.56
CA ALA A 204 -8.47 1.34 -14.50
C ALA A 204 -7.15 0.73 -14.96
N ALA A 205 -7.20 -0.36 -15.74
CA ALA A 205 -6.00 -0.96 -16.34
C ALA A 205 -5.27 0.03 -17.28
N ARG A 206 -5.99 0.78 -18.11
CA ARG A 206 -5.39 1.84 -18.94
C ARG A 206 -4.74 2.94 -18.11
N TYR A 207 -5.41 3.37 -17.02
CA TYR A 207 -4.86 4.38 -16.14
C TYR A 207 -3.60 3.89 -15.42
N LEU A 208 -3.60 2.66 -14.89
CA LEU A 208 -2.42 2.05 -14.29
C LEU A 208 -1.26 1.97 -15.29
N ASN A 209 -1.50 1.42 -16.49
CA ASN A 209 -0.46 1.27 -17.51
C ASN A 209 0.15 2.62 -17.94
N ALA A 210 -0.65 3.69 -17.98
CA ALA A 210 -0.17 5.02 -18.30
C ALA A 210 0.69 5.67 -17.20
N ASN A 211 0.66 5.14 -15.98
CA ASN A 211 1.39 5.66 -14.81
C ASN A 211 2.42 4.66 -14.25
N THR A 212 2.63 3.53 -14.93
CA THR A 212 3.71 2.59 -14.61
C THR A 212 5.06 3.26 -14.86
N VAL A 213 5.99 3.11 -13.93
CA VAL A 213 7.38 3.54 -14.10
C VAL A 213 7.96 2.84 -15.34
N GLU A 214 8.60 3.61 -16.22
CA GLU A 214 9.16 3.10 -17.46
C GLU A 214 10.17 1.98 -17.20
N ALA A 215 10.12 0.95 -18.04
CA ALA A 215 10.98 -0.21 -17.89
C ALA A 215 12.46 0.16 -18.06
N GLY A 216 13.29 -0.32 -17.14
CA GLY A 216 14.73 -0.09 -17.14
C GLY A 216 15.17 1.13 -16.33
N ASN A 217 14.24 1.88 -15.73
CA ASN A 217 14.58 2.92 -14.75
C ASN A 217 15.23 2.32 -13.50
N TYR A 218 14.83 1.11 -13.08
CA TYR A 218 15.48 0.38 -11.99
C TYR A 218 16.99 0.24 -12.21
N LYS A 219 17.39 -0.20 -13.41
CA LYS A 219 18.80 -0.38 -13.79
C LYS A 219 19.61 0.91 -13.91
N GLN A 220 18.97 2.08 -13.90
CA GLN A 220 19.69 3.34 -13.91
C GLN A 220 20.25 3.70 -12.52
N PHE A 221 19.70 3.08 -11.47
CA PHE A 221 20.08 3.36 -10.09
C PHE A 221 20.94 2.26 -9.46
N THR A 222 20.93 1.04 -10.03
CA THR A 222 21.71 -0.13 -9.59
C THR A 222 22.91 -0.39 -10.50
#